data_AF-A0A955E581-F1
#
_entry.id   AF-A0A955E581-F1
#
_cell.length_a   1.000
_cell.length_b   1.000
_cell.length_c   1.000
_cell.angle_alpha   90.00
_cell.angle_beta   90.00
_cell.angle_gamma   90.00
#
_symmetry.space_group_name_H-M   'P 1'
#
loop_
_entity.id
_entity.type
_entity.pdbx_description
1 polymer ?
#
loop_
_entity_poly.entity_id
_entity_poly.type
_entity_poly.pdbx_seq_one_letter_code
_entity_poly.pdbx_strand_id
1 'polypeptide(L)'
;MNRHQRQQLEKILDALPKSTRDELFDRARAQRSEAQKRRRSRAPKTIEGERIGNSKRRPDPLIDWVLRIVEKEHTGVNTPVEHHEPSETITGTVVGLTRRRATVLEDAPESEPIECRLSAELAARQQAGIAVGDRVDFIELDIPGDEDHHEVTHVHPRKTKLARPDAHNPNNERVVASNVDTVVIVVSVVSPPLHPRLIDRYLIALEAGGIDPIIAVNKADLMKPGELAEELKQLNPYKDTGIPVVVCAADPGDESASRVDDLRKWLQGKTCAFVGHSGVGKSSLANALDPALGIDTGRLRGQDQRGRHTTTASTMHFIDPDIRVIDTPGVRFFGIADITPEDLHWYFPEFAGYVHSCKFTDCTHEHEPGCAVKTAVDAGEISRDRYDTYLRLLNELRTGGKAKDVSERIRPLPDPDGTC
;
A
#
# COMPACT_ATOMS: atom_id res chain seq x y z
N MET A 1 -21.26 -20.12 10.75
CA MET A 1 -21.59 -21.46 10.21
C MET A 1 -22.63 -21.30 9.12
N ASN A 2 -22.34 -21.77 7.91
CA ASN A 2 -23.31 -21.70 6.79
C ASN A 2 -24.39 -22.81 6.92
N ARG A 3 -25.48 -22.72 6.14
CA ARG A 3 -26.63 -23.65 6.26
C ARG A 3 -26.27 -25.11 5.95
N HIS A 4 -25.33 -25.33 5.03
CA HIS A 4 -24.88 -26.67 4.61
C HIS A 4 -24.05 -27.35 5.71
N GLN A 5 -23.07 -26.64 6.26
CA GLN A 5 -22.20 -27.07 7.35
C GLN A 5 -23.01 -27.40 8.61
N ARG A 6 -24.02 -26.59 8.93
CA ARG A 6 -24.95 -26.86 10.04
C ARG A 6 -25.67 -28.21 9.88
N GLN A 7 -26.24 -28.47 8.70
CA GLN A 7 -26.97 -29.72 8.42
C GLN A 7 -26.05 -30.95 8.47
N GLN A 8 -24.79 -30.81 8.06
CA GLN A 8 -23.81 -31.90 8.17
C GLN A 8 -23.49 -32.20 9.63
N LEU A 9 -23.21 -31.18 10.44
CA LEU A 9 -22.87 -31.37 11.86
C LEU A 9 -24.05 -31.89 12.68
N GLU A 10 -25.29 -31.48 12.37
CA GLU A 10 -26.50 -32.02 13.02
C GLU A 10 -26.67 -33.51 12.72
N LYS A 11 -26.41 -33.95 11.48
CA LYS A 11 -26.43 -35.38 11.12
C LYS A 11 -25.37 -36.19 11.86
N ILE A 12 -24.17 -35.64 12.05
CA ILE A 12 -23.11 -36.34 12.77
C ILE A 12 -23.45 -36.41 14.26
N LEU A 13 -23.96 -35.31 14.85
CA LEU A 13 -24.42 -35.29 16.24
C LEU A 13 -25.50 -36.36 16.47
N ASP A 14 -26.49 -36.48 15.57
CA ASP A 14 -27.57 -37.46 15.70
C ASP A 14 -27.11 -38.92 15.57
N ALA A 15 -25.99 -39.16 14.87
CA ALA A 15 -25.39 -40.48 14.72
C ALA A 15 -24.59 -40.93 15.97
N LEU A 16 -24.31 -40.04 16.93
CA LEU A 16 -23.53 -40.37 18.11
C LEU A 16 -24.35 -41.13 19.19
N PRO A 17 -23.69 -42.01 19.98
CA PRO A 17 -24.30 -42.63 21.14
C PRO A 17 -24.90 -41.59 22.10
N LYS A 18 -26.00 -41.95 22.75
CA LYS A 18 -26.73 -41.04 23.64
C LYS A 18 -25.84 -40.49 24.77
N SER A 19 -25.00 -41.32 25.37
CA SER A 19 -24.04 -40.91 26.41
C SER A 19 -23.08 -39.82 25.92
N THR A 20 -22.52 -39.99 24.72
CA THR A 20 -21.62 -39.01 24.09
C THR A 20 -22.33 -37.70 23.77
N ARG A 21 -23.57 -37.77 23.28
CA ARG A 21 -24.38 -36.57 23.07
C ARG A 21 -24.63 -35.81 24.37
N ASP A 22 -25.03 -36.51 25.43
CA ASP A 22 -25.33 -35.89 26.73
C ASP A 22 -24.09 -35.15 27.29
N GLU A 23 -22.90 -35.75 27.19
CA GLU A 23 -21.62 -35.10 27.55
C GLU A 23 -21.32 -33.84 26.73
N LEU A 24 -21.59 -33.85 25.43
CA LEU A 24 -21.42 -32.68 24.55
C LEU A 24 -22.36 -31.54 24.93
N PHE A 25 -23.61 -31.84 25.28
CA PHE A 25 -24.58 -30.86 25.75
C PHE A 25 -24.20 -30.26 27.11
N ASP A 26 -23.57 -31.04 28.00
CA ASP A 26 -23.09 -30.56 29.29
C ASP A 26 -21.87 -29.64 29.14
N ARG A 27 -20.90 -30.01 28.30
CA ARG A 27 -19.76 -29.15 27.94
C ARG A 27 -20.20 -27.85 27.29
N ALA A 28 -21.18 -27.91 26.37
CA ALA A 28 -21.75 -26.72 25.75
C ALA A 28 -22.46 -25.80 26.75
N ARG A 29 -23.18 -26.37 27.73
CA ARG A 29 -23.82 -25.60 28.82
C ARG A 29 -22.78 -24.88 29.68
N ALA A 30 -21.69 -25.55 30.04
CA ALA A 30 -20.60 -24.96 30.81
C ALA A 30 -19.93 -23.79 30.05
N GLN A 31 -19.55 -24.00 28.78
CA GLN A 31 -18.91 -22.95 27.96
C GLN A 31 -19.84 -21.74 27.73
N ARG A 32 -21.13 -21.98 27.49
CA ARG A 32 -22.12 -20.92 27.31
C ARG A 32 -22.33 -20.10 28.58
N SER A 33 -22.36 -20.75 29.75
CA SER A 33 -22.47 -20.08 31.05
C SER A 33 -21.27 -19.17 31.31
N GLU A 34 -20.05 -19.66 31.04
CA GLU A 34 -18.81 -18.91 31.21
C GLU A 34 -18.73 -17.70 30.26
N ALA A 35 -19.13 -17.87 29.00
CA ALA A 35 -19.20 -16.78 28.03
C ALA A 35 -20.24 -15.72 28.40
N GLN A 36 -21.36 -16.10 29.02
CA GLN A 36 -22.36 -15.17 29.53
C GLN A 36 -21.85 -14.38 30.75
N LYS A 37 -21.09 -15.02 31.66
CA LYS A 37 -20.42 -14.34 32.77
C LYS A 37 -19.41 -13.29 32.27
N ARG A 38 -18.55 -13.65 31.31
CA ARG A 38 -17.57 -12.75 30.68
C ARG A 38 -18.20 -11.56 29.96
N ARG A 39 -19.38 -11.75 29.36
CA ARG A 39 -20.14 -10.64 28.73
C ARG A 39 -20.75 -9.69 29.77
N ARG A 40 -21.21 -10.22 30.92
CA ARG A 40 -21.74 -9.40 32.02
C ARG A 40 -20.65 -8.59 32.72
N SER A 41 -19.41 -9.10 32.80
CA SER A 41 -18.28 -8.36 33.38
C SER A 41 -17.67 -7.30 32.44
N ARG A 42 -17.92 -7.38 31.12
CA ARG A 42 -17.46 -6.41 30.11
C ARG A 42 -18.48 -5.32 29.77
N ALA A 43 -19.66 -5.29 30.41
CA ALA A 43 -20.63 -4.22 30.19
C ALA A 43 -20.13 -2.91 30.82
N PRO A 44 -20.06 -1.78 30.09
CA PRO A 44 -19.58 -0.53 30.66
C PRO A 44 -20.50 -0.06 31.79
N LYS A 45 -19.93 0.42 32.90
CA LYS A 45 -20.67 1.19 33.91
C LYS A 45 -21.11 2.49 33.23
N THR A 46 -22.40 2.67 33.04
CA THR A 46 -22.99 3.86 32.43
C THR A 46 -22.70 5.11 33.27
N ILE A 47 -22.04 6.10 32.69
CA ILE A 47 -22.14 7.51 33.06
C ILE A 47 -23.08 8.15 32.04
N GLU A 48 -24.07 8.88 32.56
CA GLU A 48 -24.97 9.83 31.89
C GLU A 48 -25.49 9.48 30.49
N GLY A 49 -26.74 8.99 30.46
CA GLY A 49 -27.77 9.81 29.81
C GLY A 49 -27.88 9.80 28.29
N GLU A 50 -27.48 8.76 27.54
CA GLU A 50 -27.97 8.60 26.17
C GLU A 50 -28.10 7.12 25.74
N ARG A 51 -29.35 6.69 25.47
CA ARG A 51 -29.65 5.32 25.02
C ARG A 51 -29.34 5.20 23.53
N ILE A 52 -28.10 4.82 23.21
CA ILE A 52 -27.80 4.30 21.87
C ILE A 52 -28.42 2.89 21.77
N GLY A 53 -29.30 2.71 20.78
CA GLY A 53 -30.06 1.49 20.52
C GLY A 53 -29.17 0.28 20.29
N ASN A 54 -28.81 -0.41 21.37
CA ASN A 54 -28.03 -1.64 21.29
C ASN A 54 -28.98 -2.76 20.84
N SER A 55 -28.86 -3.21 19.59
CA SER A 55 -29.56 -4.40 19.11
C SER A 55 -29.26 -5.54 20.09
N LYS A 56 -30.28 -6.00 20.83
CA LYS A 56 -30.15 -7.14 21.75
C LYS A 56 -29.85 -8.37 20.90
N ARG A 57 -28.58 -8.63 20.56
CA ARG A 57 -28.13 -9.89 19.95
C ARG A 57 -28.57 -11.00 20.90
N ARG A 58 -29.61 -11.75 20.51
CA ARG A 58 -30.08 -12.92 21.26
C ARG A 58 -28.88 -13.86 21.42
N PRO A 59 -28.62 -14.40 22.63
CA PRO A 59 -27.53 -15.34 22.81
C PRO A 59 -27.74 -16.55 21.91
N ASP A 60 -26.69 -16.97 21.21
CA ASP A 60 -26.71 -18.12 20.32
C ASP A 60 -27.41 -19.33 21.00
N PRO A 61 -28.30 -20.04 20.28
CA PRO A 61 -28.95 -21.25 20.79
C PRO A 61 -27.94 -22.27 21.32
N LEU A 62 -28.31 -23.07 22.32
CA LEU A 62 -27.42 -24.08 22.90
C LEU A 62 -26.89 -25.07 21.85
N ILE A 63 -27.74 -25.42 20.88
CA ILE A 63 -27.37 -26.32 19.79
C ILE A 63 -26.19 -25.77 18.96
N ASP A 64 -26.04 -24.46 18.80
CA ASP A 64 -24.93 -23.87 18.06
C ASP A 64 -23.60 -24.00 18.81
N TRP A 65 -23.64 -24.07 20.15
CA TRP A 65 -22.47 -24.38 20.95
C TRP A 65 -22.07 -25.85 20.83
N VAL A 66 -23.06 -26.75 20.84
CA VAL A 66 -22.83 -28.19 20.65
C VAL A 66 -22.24 -28.46 19.28
N LEU A 67 -22.80 -27.88 18.21
CA LEU A 67 -22.31 -28.08 16.85
C LEU A 67 -20.88 -27.56 16.65
N ARG A 68 -20.44 -26.52 17.36
CA ARG A 68 -19.03 -26.07 17.35
C ARG A 68 -18.08 -27.05 18.06
N ILE A 69 -18.56 -27.76 19.08
CA ILE A 69 -17.76 -28.80 19.74
C ILE A 69 -17.67 -30.03 18.83
N VAL A 70 -18.80 -30.45 18.24
CA VAL A 70 -18.87 -31.53 17.25
C VAL A 70 -17.99 -31.23 16.04
N GLU A 71 -18.01 -29.98 15.56
CA GLU A 71 -17.15 -29.52 14.47
C GLU A 71 -15.67 -29.73 14.83
N LYS A 72 -15.23 -29.24 15.99
CA LYS A 72 -13.85 -29.46 16.47
C LYS A 72 -13.48 -30.94 16.61
N GLU A 73 -14.43 -31.79 16.97
CA GLU A 73 -14.17 -33.21 17.24
C GLU A 73 -14.35 -34.12 16.02
N HIS A 74 -15.06 -33.69 14.97
CA HIS A 74 -15.42 -34.53 13.83
C HIS A 74 -15.01 -34.00 12.46
N THR A 75 -14.60 -32.73 12.32
CA THR A 75 -13.95 -32.29 11.08
C THR A 75 -12.47 -32.62 11.02
N GLY A 76 -11.95 -33.46 11.93
CA GLY A 76 -10.56 -33.92 11.86
C GLY A 76 -9.55 -32.77 11.88
N VAL A 77 -9.92 -31.60 12.43
CA VAL A 77 -8.96 -30.55 12.82
C VAL A 77 -8.63 -30.76 14.31
N ASN A 78 -8.30 -31.99 14.59
CA ASN A 78 -7.46 -32.43 15.69
C ASN A 78 -6.55 -33.48 15.06
N THR A 79 -5.73 -33.04 14.09
CA THR A 79 -4.34 -33.45 14.22
C THR A 79 -3.95 -33.03 15.63
N PRO A 80 -3.41 -33.92 16.48
CA PRO A 80 -2.38 -33.41 17.35
C PRO A 80 -1.47 -32.66 16.38
N VAL A 81 -1.33 -31.34 16.53
CA VAL A 81 -0.01 -30.81 16.34
C VAL A 81 0.74 -31.64 17.37
N GLU A 82 1.35 -32.74 16.91
CA GLU A 82 2.47 -33.30 17.63
C GLU A 82 3.24 -32.04 18.01
N HIS A 83 3.59 -31.91 19.28
CA HIS A 83 4.77 -31.12 19.57
C HIS A 83 5.96 -31.86 18.89
N HIS A 84 5.96 -31.96 17.55
CA HIS A 84 7.10 -31.59 16.77
C HIS A 84 7.45 -30.23 17.35
N GLU A 85 8.60 -30.21 18.02
CA GLU A 85 9.32 -28.99 18.32
C GLU A 85 9.06 -28.04 17.14
N PRO A 86 8.55 -26.81 17.38
CA PRO A 86 8.22 -25.92 16.26
C PRO A 86 9.41 -25.98 15.31
N SER A 87 9.17 -26.45 14.09
CA SER A 87 10.13 -26.27 13.02
C SER A 87 10.53 -24.81 13.13
N GLU A 88 11.84 -24.59 13.23
CA GLU A 88 12.42 -23.32 13.64
C GLU A 88 11.69 -22.21 12.89
N THR A 89 11.06 -21.29 13.62
CA THR A 89 10.25 -20.25 12.97
C THR A 89 11.20 -19.33 12.25
N ILE A 90 11.11 -19.32 10.93
CA ILE A 90 12.00 -18.55 10.06
C ILE A 90 11.33 -17.21 9.78
N THR A 91 12.09 -16.12 9.91
CA THR A 91 11.64 -14.79 9.55
C THR A 91 12.22 -14.38 8.21
N GLY A 92 11.38 -13.78 7.36
CA GLY A 92 11.82 -13.27 6.08
C GLY A 92 10.94 -12.14 5.55
N THR A 93 11.29 -11.67 4.37
CA THR A 93 10.60 -10.61 3.65
C THR A 93 9.88 -11.18 2.43
N VAL A 94 8.62 -10.81 2.25
CA VAL A 94 7.85 -11.20 1.06
C VAL A 94 8.40 -10.46 -0.17
N VAL A 95 8.95 -11.20 -1.12
CA VAL A 95 9.52 -10.66 -2.38
C VAL A 95 8.59 -10.84 -3.58
N GLY A 96 7.60 -11.72 -3.48
CA GLY A 96 6.63 -11.98 -4.55
C GLY A 96 5.31 -12.51 -4.00
N LEU A 97 4.22 -12.23 -4.71
CA LEU A 97 2.88 -12.70 -4.35
C LEU A 97 2.12 -13.27 -5.54
N THR A 98 1.55 -14.45 -5.35
CA THR A 98 0.57 -15.06 -6.26
C THR A 98 -0.74 -15.30 -5.51
N ARG A 99 -1.78 -15.85 -6.16
CA ARG A 99 -3.14 -16.00 -5.56
C ARG A 99 -3.22 -16.89 -4.31
N ARG A 100 -2.21 -17.71 -4.04
CA ARG A 100 -2.20 -18.61 -2.86
C ARG A 100 -0.82 -18.81 -2.24
N ARG A 101 0.24 -18.30 -2.88
CA ARG A 101 1.61 -18.44 -2.41
C ARG A 101 2.25 -17.07 -2.27
N ALA A 102 3.17 -16.97 -1.33
CA ALA A 102 4.12 -15.89 -1.22
C ALA A 102 5.52 -16.45 -1.48
N THR A 103 6.33 -15.70 -2.19
CA THR A 103 7.77 -15.96 -2.26
C THR A 103 8.41 -15.13 -1.16
N VAL A 104 9.12 -15.77 -0.24
CA VAL A 104 9.73 -15.16 0.94
C VAL A 104 11.23 -15.33 0.86
N LEU A 105 11.96 -14.24 1.05
CA LEU A 105 13.42 -14.26 1.20
C LEU A 105 13.74 -14.23 2.69
N GLU A 106 14.43 -15.24 3.19
CA GLU A 106 14.87 -15.32 4.59
C GLU A 106 15.89 -14.21 4.91
N ASP A 107 15.84 -13.68 6.14
CA ASP A 107 16.80 -12.69 6.66
C ASP A 107 18.18 -13.34 6.99
N ALA A 108 18.68 -14.21 6.11
CA ALA A 108 19.96 -14.89 6.21
C ALA A 108 20.87 -14.53 5.00
N PRO A 109 22.20 -14.46 5.19
CA PRO A 109 23.12 -14.19 4.08
C PRO A 109 23.05 -15.31 3.03
N GLU A 110 23.05 -14.91 1.75
CA GLU A 110 22.99 -15.81 0.59
C GLU A 110 21.75 -16.72 0.53
N SER A 111 20.64 -16.32 1.19
CA SER A 111 19.37 -17.07 1.10
C SER A 111 18.77 -17.00 -0.30
N GLU A 112 18.17 -18.10 -0.73
CA GLU A 112 17.36 -18.14 -1.96
C GLU A 112 15.88 -17.89 -1.62
N PRO A 113 15.09 -17.29 -2.54
CA PRO A 113 13.67 -17.10 -2.30
C PRO A 113 12.91 -18.43 -2.16
N ILE A 114 12.16 -18.59 -1.07
CA ILE A 114 11.40 -19.80 -0.74
C ILE A 114 9.92 -19.58 -1.07
N GLU A 115 9.30 -20.54 -1.77
CA GLU A 115 7.86 -20.53 -1.95
C GLU A 115 7.14 -21.03 -0.69
N CYS A 116 6.30 -20.15 -0.13
CA CYS A 116 5.48 -20.43 1.03
C CYS A 116 3.99 -20.40 0.64
N ARG A 117 3.22 -21.40 1.10
CA ARG A 117 1.76 -21.33 1.02
C ARG A 117 1.24 -20.31 2.02
N LEU A 118 0.13 -19.66 1.68
CA LEU A 118 -0.58 -18.79 2.61
C LEU A 118 -1.62 -19.58 3.36
N SER A 119 -1.69 -19.39 4.68
CA SER A 119 -2.77 -19.93 5.50
C SER A 119 -4.14 -19.51 4.95
N ALA A 120 -5.18 -20.32 5.16
CA ALA A 120 -6.51 -20.05 4.62
C ALA A 120 -7.07 -18.67 5.05
N GLU A 121 -6.70 -18.20 6.25
CA GLU A 121 -7.09 -16.88 6.75
C GLU A 121 -6.37 -15.74 5.99
N LEU A 122 -5.07 -15.88 5.75
CA LEU A 122 -4.30 -14.91 4.96
C LEU A 122 -4.70 -14.92 3.48
N ALA A 123 -4.91 -16.11 2.91
CA ALA A 123 -5.40 -16.28 1.55
C ALA A 123 -6.77 -15.63 1.33
N ALA A 124 -7.69 -15.73 2.30
CA ALA A 124 -8.99 -15.09 2.24
C ALA A 124 -8.91 -13.56 2.35
N ARG A 125 -7.87 -13.02 3.01
CA ARG A 125 -7.64 -11.59 3.18
C ARG A 125 -6.63 -11.01 2.19
N GLN A 126 -6.18 -11.76 1.19
CA GLN A 126 -4.97 -11.50 0.40
C GLN A 126 -4.75 -10.05 -0.07
N GLN A 127 -5.81 -9.33 -0.42
CA GLN A 127 -5.71 -7.95 -0.91
C GLN A 127 -5.45 -6.91 0.21
N ALA A 128 -5.67 -7.28 1.46
CA ALA A 128 -5.43 -6.46 2.66
C ALA A 128 -4.43 -7.11 3.66
N GLY A 129 -4.29 -8.44 3.62
CA GLY A 129 -3.59 -9.22 4.65
C GLY A 129 -2.10 -9.46 4.41
N ILE A 130 -1.61 -9.36 3.17
CA ILE A 130 -0.19 -9.53 2.85
C ILE A 130 0.18 -8.74 1.58
N ALA A 131 1.37 -8.14 1.54
CA ALA A 131 1.91 -7.35 0.45
C ALA A 131 3.41 -7.62 0.27
N VAL A 132 3.96 -7.29 -0.90
CA VAL A 132 5.41 -7.34 -1.12
C VAL A 132 6.10 -6.33 -0.21
N GLY A 133 7.18 -6.76 0.44
CA GLY A 133 7.87 -6.03 1.49
C GLY A 133 7.38 -6.33 2.91
N ASP A 134 6.29 -7.09 3.09
CA ASP A 134 5.87 -7.51 4.43
C ASP A 134 6.93 -8.42 5.06
N ARG A 135 7.23 -8.17 6.33
CA ARG A 135 7.98 -9.14 7.13
C ARG A 135 7.04 -10.21 7.63
N VAL A 136 7.44 -11.46 7.51
CA VAL A 136 6.60 -12.60 7.83
C VAL A 136 7.39 -13.66 8.58
N ASP A 137 6.68 -14.41 9.41
CA ASP A 137 7.19 -15.66 9.96
C ASP A 137 6.57 -16.82 9.19
N PHE A 138 7.41 -17.79 8.84
CA PHE A 138 6.99 -19.02 8.16
C PHE A 138 7.67 -20.23 8.80
N ILE A 139 7.04 -21.38 8.59
CA ILE A 139 7.49 -22.66 9.14
C ILE A 139 7.68 -23.65 7.99
N GLU A 140 8.65 -24.55 8.15
CA GLU A 140 8.76 -25.74 7.31
C GLU A 140 7.70 -26.77 7.74
N LEU A 141 7.06 -27.38 6.76
CA LEU A 141 6.04 -28.40 6.89
C LEU A 141 6.62 -29.74 6.46
N ASP A 142 6.77 -30.66 7.41
CA ASP A 142 7.11 -32.05 7.11
C ASP A 142 5.82 -32.84 6.83
N ILE A 143 5.30 -32.69 5.61
CA ILE A 143 4.11 -33.42 5.15
C ILE A 143 4.53 -34.38 4.02
N PRO A 144 4.56 -35.71 4.28
CA PRO A 144 4.95 -36.69 3.27
C PRO A 144 4.05 -36.64 2.03
N GLY A 145 4.64 -36.33 0.88
CA GLY A 145 3.95 -36.30 -0.43
C GLY A 145 3.26 -34.99 -0.79
N ASP A 146 3.44 -33.94 0.01
CA ASP A 146 3.07 -32.56 -0.37
C ASP A 146 4.28 -31.86 -1.02
N GLU A 147 4.03 -31.06 -2.06
CA GLU A 147 5.07 -30.21 -2.68
C GLU A 147 5.22 -28.88 -1.92
N ASP A 148 4.24 -28.52 -1.07
CA ASP A 148 4.22 -27.28 -0.30
C ASP A 148 4.94 -27.47 1.06
N HIS A 149 6.26 -27.30 1.05
CA HIS A 149 7.11 -27.48 2.24
C HIS A 149 7.09 -26.31 3.23
N HIS A 150 6.46 -25.17 2.92
CA HIS A 150 6.51 -23.99 3.80
C HIS A 150 5.16 -23.27 3.90
N GLU A 151 4.81 -22.76 5.09
CA GLU A 151 3.60 -21.96 5.31
C GLU A 151 3.89 -20.65 6.05
N VAL A 152 3.36 -19.53 5.53
CA VAL A 152 3.34 -18.25 6.24
C VAL A 152 2.33 -18.29 7.38
N THR A 153 2.82 -18.11 8.60
CA THR A 153 2.01 -18.18 9.82
C THR A 153 1.68 -16.80 10.38
N HIS A 154 2.58 -15.82 10.21
CA HIS A 154 2.43 -14.49 10.77
C HIS A 154 2.89 -13.40 9.81
N VAL A 155 2.22 -12.24 9.86
CA VAL A 155 2.62 -11.01 9.15
C VAL A 155 2.85 -9.94 10.21
N HIS A 156 4.06 -9.42 10.27
CA HIS A 156 4.46 -8.40 11.25
C HIS A 156 3.85 -7.03 10.94
N PRO A 157 3.73 -6.13 11.95
CA PRO A 157 3.27 -4.77 11.73
C PRO A 157 4.11 -4.02 10.68
N ARG A 158 3.45 -3.34 9.77
CA ARG A 158 4.09 -2.52 8.72
C ARG A 158 4.63 -1.23 9.32
N LYS A 159 5.87 -0.88 8.99
CA LYS A 159 6.43 0.45 9.28
C LYS A 159 5.87 1.51 8.34
N THR A 160 5.79 1.16 7.06
CA THR A 160 5.27 2.02 5.99
C THR A 160 4.35 1.21 5.07
N LYS A 161 3.43 1.89 4.39
CA LYS A 161 2.53 1.27 3.41
C LYS A 161 2.39 2.14 2.17
N LEU A 162 2.43 1.51 1.00
CA LEU A 162 2.00 2.07 -0.26
C LEU A 162 0.68 1.43 -0.66
N ALA A 163 -0.39 2.21 -0.69
CA ALA A 163 -1.72 1.73 -0.97
C ALA A 163 -2.38 2.47 -2.14
N ARG A 164 -3.31 1.80 -2.81
CA ARG A 164 -4.17 2.40 -3.84
C ARG A 164 -5.64 2.08 -3.56
N PRO A 165 -6.58 2.91 -4.04
CA PRO A 165 -7.99 2.57 -3.97
C PRO A 165 -8.27 1.22 -4.66
N ASP A 166 -9.13 0.40 -4.07
CA ASP A 166 -9.55 -0.85 -4.65
C ASP A 166 -10.49 -0.61 -5.85
N ALA A 167 -10.28 -1.35 -6.93
CA ALA A 167 -11.02 -1.16 -8.19
C ALA A 167 -12.50 -1.54 -8.08
N HIS A 168 -12.87 -2.42 -7.14
CA HIS A 168 -14.25 -2.84 -6.90
C HIS A 168 -14.92 -2.00 -5.82
N ASN A 169 -14.14 -1.52 -4.84
CA ASN A 169 -14.64 -0.63 -3.80
C ASN A 169 -13.64 0.50 -3.54
N PRO A 170 -13.83 1.70 -4.13
CA PRO A 170 -12.94 2.84 -3.92
C PRO A 170 -12.80 3.29 -2.45
N ASN A 171 -13.72 2.88 -1.57
CA ASN A 171 -13.65 3.14 -0.13
C ASN A 171 -12.72 2.16 0.62
N ASN A 172 -12.21 1.14 -0.05
CA ASN A 172 -11.22 0.22 0.50
C ASN A 172 -9.86 0.50 -0.13
N GLU A 173 -8.82 0.40 0.68
CA GLU A 173 -7.46 0.45 0.21
C GLU A 173 -6.94 -0.96 -0.09
N ARG A 174 -6.13 -1.07 -1.14
CA ARG A 174 -5.31 -2.23 -1.43
C ARG A 174 -3.85 -1.85 -1.26
N VAL A 175 -3.17 -2.49 -0.31
CA VAL A 175 -1.74 -2.32 -0.12
C VAL A 175 -1.01 -3.00 -1.27
N VAL A 176 -0.18 -2.23 -1.96
CA VAL A 176 0.61 -2.67 -3.12
C VAL A 176 2.01 -3.06 -2.68
N ALA A 177 2.59 -2.30 -1.76
CA ALA A 177 3.88 -2.57 -1.16
C ALA A 177 3.92 -2.08 0.29
N SER A 178 4.79 -2.65 1.11
CA SER A 178 4.98 -2.27 2.50
C SER A 178 6.46 -2.26 2.87
N ASN A 179 6.78 -1.62 4.00
CA ASN A 179 8.16 -1.45 4.49
C ASN A 179 9.10 -0.89 3.40
N VAL A 180 8.55 0.03 2.60
CA VAL A 180 9.30 0.84 1.64
C VAL A 180 9.97 1.95 2.42
N ASP A 181 11.30 2.02 2.36
CA ASP A 181 12.09 3.06 3.01
C ASP A 181 11.95 4.39 2.25
N THR A 182 11.80 4.33 0.93
CA THR A 182 11.70 5.53 0.09
C THR A 182 10.96 5.33 -1.23
N VAL A 183 10.35 6.38 -1.76
CA VAL A 183 9.79 6.37 -3.10
C VAL A 183 10.52 7.37 -4.01
N VAL A 184 10.95 6.85 -5.16
CA VAL A 184 11.58 7.62 -6.23
C VAL A 184 10.48 8.17 -7.14
N ILE A 185 10.19 9.47 -7.02
CA ILE A 185 9.29 10.21 -7.90
C ILE A 185 10.06 10.55 -9.18
N VAL A 186 9.85 9.76 -10.22
CA VAL A 186 10.47 9.97 -11.53
C VAL A 186 9.69 11.00 -12.33
N VAL A 187 10.37 12.08 -12.68
CA VAL A 187 9.89 13.12 -13.59
C VAL A 187 10.80 13.22 -14.81
N SER A 188 10.36 13.92 -15.86
CA SER A 188 11.16 14.19 -17.05
C SER A 188 11.08 15.68 -17.37
N VAL A 189 12.15 16.25 -17.90
CA VAL A 189 12.18 17.65 -18.38
C VAL A 189 11.77 17.81 -19.84
N VAL A 190 11.66 16.70 -20.60
CA VAL A 190 11.38 16.75 -22.04
C VAL A 190 10.01 16.18 -22.39
N SER A 191 9.84 14.86 -22.25
CA SER A 191 8.59 14.19 -22.65
C SER A 191 8.25 13.03 -21.72
N PRO A 192 7.18 13.14 -20.91
CA PRO A 192 6.36 14.34 -20.72
C PRO A 192 7.17 15.48 -20.04
N PRO A 193 6.73 16.74 -20.18
CA PRO A 193 7.33 17.86 -19.46
C PRO A 193 7.06 17.76 -17.95
N LEU A 194 7.82 18.55 -17.19
CA LEU A 194 7.70 18.58 -15.74
C LEU A 194 6.30 19.07 -15.33
N HIS A 195 5.67 18.34 -14.41
CA HIS A 195 4.31 18.64 -13.97
C HIS A 195 4.29 18.75 -12.43
N PRO A 196 4.59 19.94 -11.86
CA PRO A 196 4.75 20.12 -10.40
C PRO A 196 3.57 19.58 -9.60
N ARG A 197 2.34 19.80 -10.10
CA ARG A 197 1.12 19.33 -9.44
C ARG A 197 1.07 17.81 -9.24
N LEU A 198 1.71 17.04 -10.13
CA LEU A 198 1.74 15.58 -9.97
C LEU A 198 2.72 15.18 -8.86
N ILE A 199 3.84 15.91 -8.75
CA ILE A 199 4.81 15.74 -7.68
C ILE A 199 4.14 16.00 -6.33
N ASP A 200 3.41 17.11 -6.19
CA ASP A 200 2.68 17.47 -4.97
C ASP A 200 1.76 16.33 -4.49
N ARG A 201 1.03 15.69 -5.42
CA ARG A 201 0.15 14.57 -5.07
C ARG A 201 0.89 13.34 -4.60
N TYR A 202 2.06 13.04 -5.18
CA TYR A 202 2.90 11.97 -4.67
C TYR A 202 3.40 12.31 -3.27
N LEU A 203 3.90 13.52 -3.05
CA LEU A 203 4.41 13.94 -1.75
C LEU A 203 3.36 13.82 -0.65
N ILE A 204 2.14 14.30 -0.90
CA ILE A 204 1.03 14.20 0.05
C ILE A 204 0.74 12.73 0.40
N ALA A 205 0.69 11.85 -0.61
CA ALA A 205 0.41 10.43 -0.37
C ALA A 205 1.55 9.71 0.35
N LEU A 206 2.80 10.09 0.09
CA LEU A 206 3.99 9.52 0.73
C LEU A 206 4.10 9.97 2.18
N GLU A 207 3.84 11.24 2.46
CA GLU A 207 3.76 11.79 3.82
C GLU A 207 2.67 11.08 4.63
N ALA A 208 1.47 10.88 4.05
CA ALA A 208 0.41 10.10 4.69
C ALA A 208 0.79 8.63 4.94
N GLY A 209 1.67 8.07 4.11
CA GLY A 209 2.22 6.72 4.23
C GLY A 209 3.45 6.61 5.14
N GLY A 210 3.98 7.73 5.64
CA GLY A 210 5.21 7.80 6.41
C GLY A 210 6.46 7.39 5.63
N ILE A 211 6.52 7.72 4.34
CA ILE A 211 7.61 7.31 3.42
C ILE A 211 8.36 8.53 2.91
N ASP A 212 9.69 8.49 3.00
CA ASP A 212 10.53 9.58 2.52
C ASP A 212 10.60 9.62 0.98
N PRO A 213 10.31 10.78 0.36
CA PRO A 213 10.40 10.94 -1.09
C PRO A 213 11.81 11.33 -1.56
N ILE A 214 12.13 10.96 -2.80
CA ILE A 214 13.21 11.58 -3.60
C ILE A 214 12.70 11.86 -5.00
N ILE A 215 13.05 13.01 -5.58
CA ILE A 215 12.69 13.35 -6.96
C ILE A 215 13.86 13.00 -7.87
N ALA A 216 13.63 12.13 -8.85
CA ALA A 216 14.60 11.80 -9.89
C ALA A 216 14.18 12.44 -11.21
N VAL A 217 14.96 13.40 -11.69
CA VAL A 217 14.73 14.11 -12.95
C VAL A 217 15.43 13.36 -14.08
N ASN A 218 14.69 12.58 -14.83
CA ASN A 218 15.22 11.78 -15.93
C ASN A 218 15.23 12.55 -17.27
N LYS A 219 15.94 11.98 -18.25
CA LYS A 219 16.07 12.51 -19.63
C LYS A 219 16.75 13.86 -19.70
N ALA A 220 17.59 14.19 -18.72
CA ALA A 220 18.32 15.45 -18.67
C ALA A 220 19.30 15.62 -19.85
N ASP A 221 19.73 14.51 -20.44
CA ASP A 221 20.58 14.42 -21.63
C ASP A 221 19.93 14.97 -22.91
N LEU A 222 18.59 15.02 -22.96
CA LEU A 222 17.85 15.53 -24.11
C LEU A 222 17.72 17.07 -24.11
N MET A 223 18.27 17.75 -23.11
CA MET A 223 18.16 19.20 -22.93
C MET A 223 19.53 19.85 -22.80
N LYS A 224 19.69 21.06 -23.35
CA LYS A 224 20.95 21.79 -23.22
C LYS A 224 21.17 22.22 -21.76
N PRO A 225 22.43 22.27 -21.26
CA PRO A 225 22.70 22.59 -19.86
C PRO A 225 22.06 23.89 -19.33
N GLY A 226 22.04 24.94 -20.15
CA GLY A 226 21.42 26.22 -19.77
C GLY A 226 19.88 26.16 -19.67
N GLU A 227 19.24 25.42 -20.56
CA GLU A 227 17.79 25.18 -20.55
C GLU A 227 17.41 24.26 -19.38
N LEU A 228 18.19 23.22 -19.14
CA LEU A 228 18.02 22.30 -18.02
C LEU A 228 18.10 23.03 -16.67
N ALA A 229 19.08 23.92 -16.52
CA ALA A 229 19.23 24.71 -15.29
C ALA A 229 18.00 25.60 -15.03
N GLU A 230 17.36 26.13 -16.07
CA GLU A 230 16.14 26.92 -15.96
C GLU A 230 14.93 26.05 -15.58
N GLU A 231 14.74 24.91 -16.25
CA GLU A 231 13.66 23.97 -15.94
C GLU A 231 13.76 23.43 -14.50
N LEU A 232 14.97 23.13 -14.03
CA LEU A 232 15.20 22.66 -12.66
C LEU A 232 14.85 23.68 -11.58
N LYS A 233 14.70 24.98 -11.90
CA LYS A 233 14.22 25.98 -10.94
C LYS A 233 12.77 25.74 -10.52
N GLN A 234 11.96 25.11 -11.36
CA GLN A 234 10.60 24.71 -10.99
C GLN A 234 10.59 23.72 -9.82
N LEU A 235 11.73 23.05 -9.56
CA LEU A 235 11.88 22.13 -8.43
C LEU A 235 12.42 22.79 -7.15
N ASN A 236 12.80 24.07 -7.19
CA ASN A 236 13.29 24.79 -6.00
C ASN A 236 12.32 24.77 -4.82
N PRO A 237 11.00 24.97 -5.01
CA PRO A 237 10.04 24.89 -3.89
C PRO A 237 10.06 23.56 -3.14
N TYR A 238 10.47 22.47 -3.79
CA TYR A 238 10.61 21.14 -3.17
C TYR A 238 11.96 20.98 -2.48
N LYS A 239 13.03 21.52 -3.07
CA LYS A 239 14.37 21.52 -2.45
C LYS A 239 14.37 22.32 -1.16
N ASP A 240 13.68 23.46 -1.14
CA ASP A 240 13.59 24.36 0.00
C ASP A 240 12.86 23.71 1.20
N THR A 241 12.03 22.69 0.95
CA THR A 241 11.39 21.89 2.01
C THR A 241 12.22 20.67 2.44
N GLY A 242 13.43 20.49 1.90
CA GLY A 242 14.34 19.40 2.23
C GLY A 242 14.19 18.15 1.38
N ILE A 243 13.34 18.16 0.35
CA ILE A 243 13.16 17.00 -0.54
C ILE A 243 14.39 16.87 -1.45
N PRO A 244 15.08 15.71 -1.46
CA PRO A 244 16.22 15.50 -2.33
C PRO A 244 15.80 15.47 -3.79
N VAL A 245 16.60 16.11 -4.65
CA VAL A 245 16.43 16.09 -6.11
C VAL A 245 17.72 15.61 -6.75
N VAL A 246 17.65 14.55 -7.54
CA VAL A 246 18.76 14.01 -8.32
C VAL A 246 18.45 14.12 -9.80
N VAL A 247 19.46 14.46 -10.60
CA VAL A 247 19.35 14.56 -12.06
C VAL A 247 19.93 13.29 -12.66
N CYS A 248 19.15 12.63 -13.50
CA CYS A 248 19.47 11.35 -14.11
C CYS A 248 19.36 11.43 -15.64
N ALA A 249 20.09 10.54 -16.31
CA ALA A 249 19.97 10.34 -17.74
C ALA A 249 20.03 8.84 -18.06
N ALA A 250 18.88 8.17 -17.99
CA ALA A 250 18.76 6.78 -18.42
C ALA A 250 18.44 6.71 -19.93
N ASP A 251 19.48 6.83 -20.76
CA ASP A 251 19.40 6.49 -22.19
C ASP A 251 19.58 4.96 -22.34
N PRO A 252 18.64 4.23 -22.96
CA PRO A 252 18.79 2.81 -23.24
C PRO A 252 20.01 2.43 -24.11
N GLY A 253 20.65 3.40 -24.79
CA GLY A 253 21.79 3.18 -25.68
C GLY A 253 23.16 3.61 -25.15
N ASP A 254 23.25 4.18 -23.95
CA ASP A 254 24.50 4.66 -23.34
C ASP A 254 24.78 3.92 -22.02
N GLU A 255 25.78 3.05 -22.02
CA GLU A 255 26.15 2.18 -20.88
C GLU A 255 26.97 2.92 -19.79
N SER A 256 27.13 4.25 -19.88
CA SER A 256 27.87 5.01 -18.87
C SER A 256 27.15 5.05 -17.51
N ALA A 257 27.64 4.28 -16.54
CA ALA A 257 27.15 4.23 -15.15
C ALA A 257 27.05 5.60 -14.46
N SER A 258 27.85 6.58 -14.91
CA SER A 258 27.94 7.93 -14.34
C SER A 258 26.61 8.71 -14.27
N ARG A 259 25.59 8.29 -15.02
CA ARG A 259 24.32 9.02 -15.19
C ARG A 259 23.23 8.68 -14.16
N VAL A 260 23.42 7.63 -13.36
CA VAL A 260 22.51 7.26 -12.25
C VAL A 260 23.24 7.06 -10.92
N ASP A 261 24.53 7.37 -10.85
CA ASP A 261 25.37 7.11 -9.68
C ASP A 261 24.90 7.83 -8.41
N ASP A 262 24.43 9.07 -8.54
CA ASP A 262 23.93 9.82 -7.38
C ASP A 262 22.61 9.20 -6.86
N LEU A 263 21.76 8.72 -7.76
CA LEU A 263 20.57 7.96 -7.38
C LEU A 263 20.96 6.61 -6.74
N ARG A 264 21.93 5.89 -7.31
CA ARG A 264 22.44 4.61 -6.78
C ARG A 264 22.99 4.78 -5.36
N LYS A 265 23.87 5.76 -5.14
CA LYS A 265 24.42 6.09 -3.82
C LYS A 265 23.31 6.42 -2.80
N TRP A 266 22.30 7.16 -3.24
CA TRP A 266 21.20 7.53 -2.34
C TRP A 266 20.30 6.35 -1.98
N LEU A 267 20.13 5.39 -2.88
CA LEU A 267 19.31 4.19 -2.71
C LEU A 267 20.03 3.04 -1.98
N GLN A 268 21.34 3.11 -1.78
CA GLN A 268 22.12 2.06 -1.14
C GLN A 268 21.55 1.66 0.22
N GLY A 269 21.32 0.36 0.43
CA GLY A 269 20.75 -0.21 1.66
C GLY A 269 19.23 -0.09 1.80
N LYS A 270 18.55 0.57 0.86
CA LYS A 270 17.12 0.90 0.98
C LYS A 270 16.24 0.00 0.13
N THR A 271 15.02 -0.16 0.60
CA THR A 271 13.88 -0.66 -0.18
C THR A 271 13.15 0.52 -0.80
N CYS A 272 13.08 0.58 -2.13
CA CYS A 272 12.44 1.66 -2.84
C CYS A 272 11.38 1.20 -3.84
N ALA A 273 10.50 2.13 -4.22
CA ALA A 273 9.57 1.94 -5.33
C ALA A 273 9.62 3.16 -6.26
N PHE A 274 9.36 2.94 -7.55
CA PHE A 274 9.38 4.00 -8.57
C PHE A 274 7.97 4.44 -8.94
N VAL A 275 7.72 5.74 -8.91
CA VAL A 275 6.42 6.35 -9.21
C VAL A 275 6.60 7.49 -10.21
N GLY A 276 5.55 7.86 -10.94
CA GLY A 276 5.63 8.89 -11.97
C GLY A 276 4.79 8.59 -13.20
N HIS A 277 4.60 9.60 -14.04
CA HIS A 277 3.76 9.49 -15.24
C HIS A 277 4.28 8.41 -16.22
N SER A 278 3.41 7.91 -17.11
CA SER A 278 3.86 7.06 -18.21
C SER A 278 4.86 7.82 -19.10
N GLY A 279 5.90 7.13 -19.58
CA GLY A 279 6.89 7.72 -20.50
C GLY A 279 8.02 8.53 -19.85
N VAL A 280 8.00 8.81 -18.54
CA VAL A 280 9.12 9.50 -17.84
C VAL A 280 10.40 8.67 -17.74
N GLY A 281 10.34 7.36 -18.02
CA GLY A 281 11.49 6.46 -18.02
C GLY A 281 11.75 5.73 -16.70
N LYS A 282 10.71 5.39 -15.93
CA LYS A 282 10.83 4.55 -14.70
C LYS A 282 11.54 3.22 -14.96
N SER A 283 11.07 2.47 -15.96
CA SER A 283 11.68 1.18 -16.35
C SER A 283 13.11 1.36 -16.87
N SER A 284 13.36 2.44 -17.64
CA SER A 284 14.71 2.78 -18.10
C SER A 284 15.65 3.08 -16.95
N LEU A 285 15.21 3.82 -15.92
CA LEU A 285 16.00 4.07 -14.72
C LEU A 285 16.25 2.80 -13.92
N ALA A 286 15.24 1.95 -13.75
CA ALA A 286 15.41 0.67 -13.07
C ALA A 286 16.45 -0.21 -13.79
N ASN A 287 16.36 -0.33 -15.12
CA ASN A 287 17.34 -1.07 -15.92
C ASN A 287 18.73 -0.41 -15.95
N ALA A 288 18.83 0.92 -15.79
CA ALA A 288 20.12 1.60 -15.67
C ALA A 288 20.78 1.36 -14.30
N LEU A 289 19.98 1.13 -13.25
CA LEU A 289 20.49 0.72 -11.94
C LEU A 289 21.00 -0.72 -11.98
N ASP A 290 20.27 -1.62 -12.63
CA ASP A 290 20.67 -3.00 -12.90
C ASP A 290 20.18 -3.48 -14.28
N PRO A 291 21.08 -3.66 -15.27
CA PRO A 291 20.72 -4.16 -16.59
C PRO A 291 20.12 -5.58 -16.59
N ALA A 292 20.40 -6.40 -15.56
CA ALA A 292 19.91 -7.77 -15.47
C ALA A 292 18.40 -7.86 -15.16
N LEU A 293 17.77 -6.78 -14.70
CA LEU A 293 16.33 -6.74 -14.44
C LEU A 293 15.49 -7.01 -15.69
N GLY A 294 15.99 -6.63 -16.86
CA GLY A 294 15.33 -6.90 -18.14
C GLY A 294 13.89 -6.40 -18.22
N ILE A 295 13.53 -5.34 -17.47
CA ILE A 295 12.17 -4.79 -17.47
C ILE A 295 11.89 -4.28 -18.88
N ASP A 296 10.80 -4.75 -19.51
CA ASP A 296 10.47 -4.40 -20.88
C ASP A 296 10.32 -2.86 -21.04
N THR A 297 11.29 -2.24 -21.71
CA THR A 297 11.30 -0.81 -22.06
C THR A 297 10.56 -0.54 -23.38
N GLY A 298 10.10 -1.61 -24.05
CA GLY A 298 9.54 -1.60 -25.38
C GLY A 298 8.17 -0.95 -25.46
N ARG A 299 8.16 0.31 -25.90
CA ARG A 299 7.01 1.09 -26.40
C ARG A 299 5.89 1.35 -25.39
N LEU A 300 5.56 2.64 -25.29
CA LEU A 300 4.22 3.11 -24.96
C LEU A 300 3.16 2.18 -25.60
N ARG A 301 2.55 1.27 -24.84
CA ARG A 301 1.19 0.81 -25.13
C ARG A 301 0.31 2.02 -24.95
N GLY A 302 0.23 2.83 -26.02
CA GLY A 302 -0.98 3.53 -26.35
C GLY A 302 -2.10 2.51 -26.24
N GLN A 303 -3.10 2.82 -25.42
CA GLN A 303 -4.38 2.13 -25.40
C GLN A 303 -4.27 0.60 -25.50
N ASP A 304 -4.26 -0.08 -24.36
CA ASP A 304 -4.90 -1.40 -24.28
C ASP A 304 -6.41 -1.22 -24.42
N GLN A 305 -6.81 -0.83 -25.63
CA GLN A 305 -8.14 -1.07 -26.16
C GLN A 305 -8.31 -2.59 -26.19
N ARG A 306 -9.07 -3.09 -25.21
CA ARG A 306 -9.63 -4.45 -25.06
C ARG A 306 -8.71 -5.47 -24.39
N GLY A 307 -8.89 -5.57 -23.07
CA GLY A 307 -9.15 -6.87 -22.45
C GLY A 307 -8.03 -7.48 -21.61
N ARG A 308 -8.26 -7.48 -20.29
CA ARG A 308 -7.94 -8.58 -19.35
C ARG A 308 -6.60 -9.29 -19.57
N HIS A 309 -5.48 -8.67 -19.20
CA HIS A 309 -4.37 -9.34 -18.52
C HIS A 309 -3.53 -8.26 -17.84
N THR A 310 -3.99 -7.81 -16.67
CA THR A 310 -3.27 -6.86 -15.82
C THR A 310 -2.32 -7.66 -14.94
N THR A 311 -1.01 -7.61 -15.19
CA THR A 311 -0.02 -8.12 -14.22
C THR A 311 -0.17 -7.28 -12.95
N THR A 312 -0.86 -7.81 -11.95
CA THR A 312 -1.35 -7.10 -10.76
C THR A 312 -0.52 -7.37 -9.51
N ALA A 313 0.49 -8.24 -9.63
CA ALA A 313 1.39 -8.57 -8.54
C ALA A 313 2.60 -7.65 -8.62
N SER A 314 2.91 -7.00 -7.51
CA SER A 314 4.22 -6.39 -7.31
C SER A 314 5.28 -7.47 -7.12
N THR A 315 6.51 -7.16 -7.48
CA THR A 315 7.69 -8.01 -7.30
C THR A 315 8.83 -7.18 -6.75
N MET A 316 9.60 -7.74 -5.82
CA MET A 316 10.83 -7.14 -5.33
C MET A 316 12.00 -7.66 -6.15
N HIS A 317 12.80 -6.74 -6.66
CA HIS A 317 14.04 -6.97 -7.35
C HIS A 317 15.21 -6.53 -6.49
N PHE A 318 16.32 -7.24 -6.58
CA PHE A 318 17.56 -6.93 -5.86
C PHE A 318 18.56 -6.37 -6.87
N ILE A 319 18.97 -5.13 -6.66
CA ILE A 319 19.90 -4.38 -7.52
C ILE A 319 21.14 -4.09 -6.68
N ASP A 320 22.33 -4.47 -7.18
CA ASP A 320 23.53 -4.45 -6.33
C ASP A 320 23.28 -5.35 -5.07
N PRO A 321 24.22 -5.56 -4.13
CA PRO A 321 23.94 -6.41 -2.98
C PRO A 321 22.88 -5.81 -2.03
N ASP A 322 22.65 -4.49 -2.06
CA ASP A 322 21.93 -3.79 -0.98
C ASP A 322 20.75 -2.90 -1.43
N ILE A 323 20.44 -2.77 -2.72
CA ILE A 323 19.28 -1.98 -3.18
C ILE A 323 18.12 -2.92 -3.49
N ARG A 324 16.95 -2.65 -2.93
CA ARG A 324 15.72 -3.43 -3.18
C ARG A 324 14.72 -2.56 -3.90
N VAL A 325 14.25 -2.98 -5.07
CA VAL A 325 13.28 -2.25 -5.88
C VAL A 325 11.98 -3.03 -5.97
N ILE A 326 10.89 -2.46 -5.46
CA ILE A 326 9.56 -3.03 -5.64
C ILE A 326 8.96 -2.45 -6.93
N ASP A 327 8.78 -3.30 -7.94
CA ASP A 327 8.01 -2.95 -9.12
C ASP A 327 6.51 -2.97 -8.78
N THR A 328 5.84 -1.86 -9.05
CA THR A 328 4.41 -1.68 -8.78
C THR A 328 3.65 -1.42 -10.07
N PRO A 329 3.48 -2.42 -10.94
CA PRO A 329 2.81 -2.24 -12.23
C PRO A 329 1.37 -1.73 -12.03
N GLY A 330 1.07 -0.62 -12.71
CA GLY A 330 -0.25 -0.01 -12.69
C GLY A 330 -0.58 0.86 -11.47
N VAL A 331 0.39 1.15 -10.59
CA VAL A 331 0.21 2.24 -9.60
C VAL A 331 0.39 3.57 -10.32
N ARG A 332 -0.73 4.08 -10.86
CA ARG A 332 -0.78 5.38 -11.51
C ARG A 332 -0.98 6.52 -10.51
N PHE A 333 -1.53 6.19 -9.35
CA PHE A 333 -1.97 7.16 -8.36
C PHE A 333 -2.11 6.50 -6.99
N PHE A 334 -1.54 7.12 -5.97
CA PHE A 334 -1.86 6.81 -4.58
C PHE A 334 -3.08 7.64 -4.21
N GLY A 335 -4.07 7.01 -3.59
CA GLY A 335 -5.27 7.72 -3.16
C GLY A 335 -4.92 8.69 -2.05
N ILE A 336 -5.49 9.90 -2.09
CA ILE A 336 -5.51 10.83 -0.96
C ILE A 336 -6.71 10.47 -0.04
N ALA A 337 -7.11 9.20 -0.02
CA ALA A 337 -8.45 8.77 0.42
C ALA A 337 -8.70 8.98 1.91
N ASP A 338 -7.63 9.00 2.71
CA ASP A 338 -7.70 9.14 4.17
C ASP A 338 -7.42 10.57 4.66
N ILE A 339 -7.23 11.55 3.76
CA ILE A 339 -6.96 12.95 4.15
C ILE A 339 -8.26 13.75 4.13
N THR A 340 -8.59 14.36 5.27
CA THR A 340 -9.71 15.29 5.37
C THR A 340 -9.33 16.65 4.74
N PRO A 341 -10.29 17.42 4.21
CA PRO A 341 -10.04 18.80 3.77
C PRO A 341 -9.36 19.65 4.86
N GLU A 342 -9.72 19.43 6.12
CA GLU A 342 -9.19 20.13 7.28
C GLU A 342 -7.71 19.80 7.51
N ASP A 343 -7.29 18.54 7.30
CA ASP A 343 -5.92 18.09 7.54
C ASP A 343 -4.97 18.37 6.37
N LEU A 344 -5.49 18.69 5.17
CA LEU A 344 -4.68 18.82 3.95
C LEU A 344 -3.50 19.80 4.11
N HIS A 345 -3.67 20.88 4.87
CA HIS A 345 -2.63 21.89 5.04
C HIS A 345 -1.38 21.37 5.76
N TRP A 346 -1.49 20.32 6.58
CA TRP A 346 -0.35 19.68 7.24
C TRP A 346 0.60 18.97 6.27
N TYR A 347 0.11 18.63 5.07
CA TYR A 347 0.89 17.97 4.03
C TYR A 347 1.67 18.94 3.12
N PHE A 348 1.60 20.24 3.41
CA PHE A 348 2.40 21.30 2.78
C PHE A 348 3.38 21.85 3.83
N PRO A 349 4.59 21.28 3.98
CA PRO A 349 5.51 21.62 5.07
C PRO A 349 5.89 23.10 5.09
N GLU A 350 5.90 23.76 3.93
CA GLU A 350 6.14 25.20 3.83
C GLU A 350 5.07 26.07 4.53
N PHE A 351 3.90 25.51 4.87
CA PHE A 351 2.87 26.24 5.60
C PHE A 351 3.13 26.26 7.11
N ALA A 352 3.87 25.29 7.65
CA ALA A 352 4.02 25.08 9.10
C ALA A 352 4.49 26.34 9.87
N GLY A 353 5.36 27.15 9.25
CA GLY A 353 5.85 28.40 9.84
C GLY A 353 4.80 29.53 9.94
N TYR A 354 3.70 29.43 9.21
CA TYR A 354 2.70 30.50 9.06
C TYR A 354 1.33 30.17 9.67
N VAL A 355 0.98 28.88 9.80
CA VAL A 355 -0.34 28.44 10.30
C VAL A 355 -0.69 29.08 11.65
N HIS A 356 0.27 29.16 12.57
CA HIS A 356 0.07 29.76 13.90
C HIS A 356 -0.07 31.28 13.90
N SER A 357 0.26 31.95 12.79
CA SER A 357 0.16 33.40 12.63
C SER A 357 -1.15 33.83 11.95
N CYS A 358 -2.02 32.88 11.59
CA CYS A 358 -3.34 33.18 11.05
C CYS A 358 -4.23 33.86 12.09
N LYS A 359 -5.02 34.84 11.64
CA LYS A 359 -6.00 35.55 12.49
C LYS A 359 -7.05 34.60 13.10
N PHE A 360 -7.41 33.54 12.38
CA PHE A 360 -8.41 32.54 12.79
C PHE A 360 -7.72 31.21 13.08
N THR A 361 -8.18 30.52 14.13
CA THR A 361 -7.61 29.24 14.58
C THR A 361 -7.99 28.05 13.67
N ASP A 362 -9.10 28.16 12.96
CA ASP A 362 -9.67 27.19 12.03
C ASP A 362 -9.51 27.64 10.56
N CYS A 363 -8.48 28.43 10.29
CA CYS A 363 -8.19 28.96 8.96
C CYS A 363 -7.95 27.84 7.94
N THR A 364 -8.76 27.79 6.88
CA THR A 364 -8.58 26.87 5.74
C THR A 364 -7.66 27.43 4.66
N HIS A 365 -7.01 28.56 4.95
CA HIS A 365 -6.04 29.22 4.08
C HIS A 365 -6.54 29.55 2.67
N GLU A 366 -7.85 29.75 2.47
CA GLU A 366 -8.44 29.95 1.14
C GLU A 366 -9.05 31.36 1.03
N HIS A 367 -10.09 31.62 1.81
CA HIS A 367 -10.94 32.81 1.70
C HIS A 367 -10.82 33.73 2.91
N GLU A 368 -10.19 33.28 3.99
CA GLU A 368 -10.13 33.97 5.27
C GLU A 368 -9.32 35.28 5.19
N PRO A 369 -9.83 36.38 5.76
CA PRO A 369 -9.08 37.63 5.85
C PRO A 369 -7.99 37.55 6.95
N GLY A 370 -6.78 38.05 6.68
CA GLY A 370 -5.67 37.96 7.63
C GLY A 370 -5.08 36.55 7.76
N CYS A 371 -5.14 35.76 6.69
CA CYS A 371 -4.43 34.48 6.59
C CYS A 371 -2.94 34.72 6.34
N ALA A 372 -2.09 34.31 7.28
CA ALA A 372 -0.64 34.45 7.16
C ALA A 372 -0.04 33.65 6.00
N VAL A 373 -0.57 32.45 5.69
CA VAL A 373 -0.16 31.66 4.51
C VAL A 373 -0.38 32.46 3.22
N LYS A 374 -1.54 33.11 3.06
CA LYS A 374 -1.81 33.95 1.88
C LYS A 374 -0.87 35.14 1.79
N THR A 375 -0.57 35.79 2.92
CA THR A 375 0.40 36.87 2.97
C THR A 375 1.81 36.40 2.57
N ALA A 376 2.23 35.22 3.02
CA ALA A 376 3.51 34.62 2.64
C ALA A 376 3.57 34.25 1.14
N VAL A 377 2.45 33.80 0.57
CA VAL A 377 2.32 33.61 -0.90
C VAL A 377 2.46 34.94 -1.64
N ASP A 378 1.78 35.99 -1.19
CA ASP A 378 1.85 37.32 -1.81
C ASP A 378 3.25 37.96 -1.68
N ALA A 379 4.00 37.61 -0.64
CA ALA A 379 5.38 38.02 -0.42
C ALA A 379 6.41 37.17 -1.20
N GLY A 380 5.99 36.07 -1.82
CA GLY A 380 6.86 35.13 -2.54
C GLY A 380 7.66 34.18 -1.65
N GLU A 381 7.35 34.12 -0.35
CA GLU A 381 7.97 33.19 0.61
C GLU A 381 7.41 31.77 0.47
N ILE A 382 6.17 31.65 0.00
CA ILE A 382 5.54 30.38 -0.40
C ILE A 382 5.33 30.41 -1.91
N SER A 383 5.72 29.34 -2.60
CA SER A 383 5.49 29.19 -4.03
C SER A 383 4.01 29.29 -4.39
N ARG A 384 3.68 30.15 -5.35
CA ARG A 384 2.32 30.31 -5.85
C ARG A 384 1.77 29.02 -6.46
N ASP A 385 2.61 28.27 -7.17
CA ASP A 385 2.20 27.00 -7.79
C ASP A 385 1.81 25.95 -6.75
N ARG A 386 2.57 25.88 -5.64
CA ARG A 386 2.30 24.99 -4.51
C ARG A 386 0.98 25.34 -3.83
N TYR A 387 0.76 26.64 -3.57
CA TYR A 387 -0.50 27.13 -3.01
C TYR A 387 -1.70 26.89 -3.95
N ASP A 388 -1.53 27.08 -5.25
CA ASP A 388 -2.58 26.79 -6.24
C ASP A 388 -2.90 25.29 -6.31
N THR A 389 -1.91 24.40 -6.12
CA THR A 389 -2.16 22.95 -5.97
C THR A 389 -2.95 22.67 -4.70
N TYR A 390 -2.58 23.27 -3.56
CA TYR A 390 -3.30 23.13 -2.29
C TYR A 390 -4.79 23.46 -2.45
N LEU A 391 -5.12 24.62 -3.02
CA LEU A 391 -6.52 25.02 -3.22
C LEU A 391 -7.31 24.05 -4.10
N ARG A 392 -6.68 23.51 -5.15
CA ARG A 392 -7.32 22.54 -6.04
C ARG A 392 -7.63 21.23 -5.32
N LEU A 393 -6.67 20.72 -4.55
CA LEU A 393 -6.83 19.49 -3.77
C LEU A 393 -7.88 19.69 -2.67
N LEU A 394 -7.88 20.84 -2.01
CA LEU A 394 -8.89 21.20 -1.00
C LEU A 394 -10.31 21.12 -1.59
N ASN A 395 -10.50 21.68 -2.80
CA ASN A 395 -11.77 21.62 -3.50
C ASN A 395 -12.13 20.19 -3.98
N GLU A 396 -11.16 19.40 -4.42
CA GLU A 396 -11.36 18.00 -4.81
C GLU A 396 -11.84 17.14 -3.63
N LEU A 397 -11.22 17.31 -2.45
CA LEU A 397 -11.61 16.60 -1.22
C LEU A 397 -13.01 17.01 -0.75
N ARG A 398 -13.33 18.31 -0.75
CA ARG A 398 -14.68 18.81 -0.38
C ARG A 398 -15.79 18.32 -1.31
N THR A 399 -15.48 18.11 -2.59
CA THR A 399 -16.46 17.63 -3.59
C THR A 399 -16.53 16.09 -3.67
N GLY A 400 -15.79 15.38 -2.81
CA GLY A 400 -15.85 13.92 -2.67
C GLY A 400 -15.42 13.16 -3.92
N GLY A 401 -14.43 13.68 -4.67
CA GLY A 401 -13.95 13.03 -5.89
C GLY A 401 -14.99 12.91 -7.01
N LYS A 402 -16.13 13.63 -6.95
CA LYS A 402 -17.13 13.67 -8.04
C LYS A 402 -16.67 14.47 -9.27
N ALA A 403 -15.39 14.80 -9.36
CA ALA A 403 -14.76 15.10 -10.64
C ALA A 403 -14.56 13.76 -11.37
N LYS A 404 -15.52 13.42 -12.24
CA LYS A 404 -15.40 12.36 -13.25
C LYS A 404 -13.95 12.24 -13.70
N ASP A 405 -13.35 11.10 -13.42
CA ASP A 405 -12.18 10.55 -14.08
C ASP A 405 -11.19 11.63 -14.57
N VAL A 406 -10.35 12.13 -13.67
CA VAL A 406 -9.24 13.04 -14.03
C VAL A 406 -8.26 12.33 -15.00
N SER A 407 -8.36 11.01 -15.17
CA SER A 407 -7.67 10.27 -16.23
C SER A 407 -8.18 10.57 -17.65
N GLU A 408 -9.38 11.14 -17.82
CA GLU A 408 -9.99 11.40 -19.15
C GLU A 408 -9.92 12.87 -19.63
N ARG A 409 -9.32 13.80 -18.86
CA ARG A 409 -9.33 15.24 -19.21
C ARG A 409 -7.98 15.96 -19.32
N ILE A 410 -6.91 15.23 -19.62
CA ILE A 410 -5.74 15.82 -20.29
C ILE A 410 -5.71 15.26 -21.71
N ARG A 411 -6.54 15.83 -22.59
CA ARG A 411 -6.32 15.63 -24.03
C ARG A 411 -5.02 16.35 -24.38
N PRO A 412 -4.09 15.74 -25.13
CA PRO A 412 -3.02 16.52 -25.74
C PRO A 412 -3.66 17.66 -26.53
N LEU A 413 -3.12 18.87 -26.40
CA LEU A 413 -3.45 19.96 -27.31
C LEU A 413 -3.23 19.45 -28.74
N PRO A 414 -4.16 19.70 -29.67
CA PRO A 414 -3.97 19.28 -31.05
C PRO A 414 -2.69 19.93 -31.59
N ASP A 415 -1.88 19.14 -32.30
CA ASP A 415 -0.75 19.65 -33.06
C ASP A 415 -1.21 20.82 -33.95
N PRO A 416 -0.47 21.94 -34.00
CA PRO A 416 -0.83 23.08 -34.83
C PRO A 416 -0.82 22.76 -36.34
N ASP A 417 -0.26 21.61 -36.76
CA ASP A 417 -0.03 21.27 -38.17
C ASP A 417 -0.86 20.10 -38.72
N GLY A 418 -1.98 19.74 -38.08
CA GLY A 418 -3.14 19.10 -38.70
C GLY A 418 -2.90 18.11 -39.85
N THR A 419 -2.02 17.13 -39.68
CA THR A 419 -1.84 16.04 -40.64
C THR A 419 -1.89 14.68 -39.92
N CYS A 420 -2.78 13.83 -40.45
CA CYS A 420 -3.32 12.60 -39.87
C CYS A 420 -2.27 11.52 -39.59
#